data_AF-X1BI14-F1
#
_entry.id   AF-X1BI14-F1
#
_cell.length_a   1.000
_cell.length_b   1.000
_cell.length_c   1.000
_cell.angle_alpha   90.00
_cell.angle_beta   90.00
_cell.angle_gamma   90.00
#
_symmetry.space_group_name_H-M   'P 1'
#
loop_
_entity.id
_entity.type
_entity.pdbx_description
1 polymer ?
#
loop_
_entity_poly.entity_id
_entity_poly.type
_entity_poly.pdbx_seq_one_letter_code
_entity_poly.pdbx_strand_id
1 'polypeptide(L)'
;KLDPVIGRDDEIRKVMQILSRRTKNNPMLIGEPGVGKTAIAEGLSQRIIRGDVPEGLKNKRIIVLDISSMVAGAKYRGEFEDRLKAVLKEVQESEGGIIVFIDEIHTLVGAGAAEGAIDASNMLKPALARGELHCIGATTLREYKKYIEKDAALERRFQPVLIKEPSAEDTIAILRGLKERYEVHHGVKIKDSALIAAAILSDRYISDRFLPDKAIDLVDESAASLRIEIDSMPIEIDEVERKIIQLEIEKQALKKDKDTSSQERL
;
A
#
# COMPACT_ATOMS: atom_id res chain seq x y z
N LYS A 1 4.14 -10.86 -7.27
CA LYS A 1 5.56 -10.51 -7.51
C LYS A 1 5.81 -9.15 -6.86
N LEU A 2 6.74 -9.02 -5.91
CA LEU A 2 6.99 -7.75 -5.20
C LEU A 2 7.63 -6.71 -6.13
N ASP A 3 7.24 -5.44 -6.01
CA ASP A 3 7.89 -4.33 -6.72
C ASP A 3 9.34 -4.16 -6.27
N PRO A 4 10.25 -3.71 -7.16
CA PRO A 4 11.59 -3.36 -6.72
C PRO A 4 11.50 -2.24 -5.68
N VAL A 5 12.27 -2.36 -4.61
CA VAL A 5 12.38 -1.29 -3.62
C VAL A 5 13.54 -0.39 -3.99
N ILE A 6 13.24 0.87 -4.30
CA ILE A 6 14.23 1.87 -4.69
C ILE A 6 14.50 2.76 -3.47
N GLY A 7 15.78 2.93 -3.13
CA GLY A 7 16.20 3.66 -1.93
C GLY A 7 15.87 2.90 -0.65
N ARG A 8 15.70 3.64 0.45
CA ARG A 8 15.43 3.12 1.81
C ARG A 8 16.52 2.21 2.40
N ASP A 9 17.74 2.27 1.87
CA ASP A 9 18.84 1.41 2.29
C ASP A 9 19.22 1.59 3.76
N ASP A 10 19.19 2.83 4.25
CA ASP A 10 19.51 3.15 5.63
C ASP A 10 18.44 2.66 6.60
N GLU A 11 17.16 2.81 6.23
CA GLU A 11 16.04 2.30 7.02
C GLU A 11 16.03 0.78 7.06
N ILE A 12 16.25 0.10 5.92
CA ILE A 12 16.36 -1.36 5.87
C ILE A 12 17.56 -1.84 6.70
N ARG A 13 18.72 -1.17 6.59
CA ARG A 13 19.89 -1.48 7.43
C ARG A 13 19.60 -1.29 8.91
N LYS A 14 18.83 -0.25 9.27
CA LYS A 14 18.42 0.01 10.65
C LYS A 14 17.49 -1.08 11.18
N VAL A 15 16.53 -1.52 10.35
CA VAL A 15 15.63 -2.63 10.67
C VAL A 15 16.42 -3.92 10.90
N MET A 16 17.38 -4.25 10.03
CA MET A 16 18.27 -5.42 10.22
C MET A 16 19.06 -5.33 11.53
N GLN A 17 19.62 -4.15 11.83
CA GLN A 17 20.35 -3.90 13.08
C GLN A 17 19.46 -4.19 14.29
N ILE A 18 18.22 -3.70 14.27
CA ILE A 18 17.27 -3.86 15.38
C ILE A 18 16.87 -5.32 15.55
N LEU A 19 16.50 -6.02 14.47
CA LEU A 19 16.13 -7.44 14.51
C LEU A 19 17.25 -8.33 15.04
N SER A 20 18.51 -7.90 14.90
CA SER A 20 19.69 -8.62 15.40
C SER A 20 20.02 -8.33 16.86
N ARG A 21 19.27 -7.47 17.55
CA ARG A 21 19.51 -7.15 18.97
C ARG A 21 19.01 -8.25 19.90
N ARG A 22 19.59 -8.31 21.10
CA ARG A 22 19.11 -9.16 22.19
C ARG A 22 17.85 -8.63 22.88
N THR A 23 17.70 -7.31 22.96
CA THR A 23 16.55 -6.63 23.58
C THR A 23 16.10 -5.46 22.72
N LYS A 24 14.82 -5.07 22.82
CA LYS A 24 14.18 -4.12 21.91
C LYS A 24 14.46 -4.47 20.44
N ASN A 25 14.21 -5.73 20.10
CA ASN A 25 14.57 -6.36 18.84
C ASN A 25 13.42 -6.38 17.83
N ASN A 26 12.30 -5.72 18.13
CA ASN A 26 11.20 -5.53 17.19
C ASN A 26 11.25 -4.10 16.64
N PRO A 27 11.49 -3.88 15.34
CA PRO A 27 11.42 -2.56 14.74
C PRO A 27 9.98 -2.05 14.73
N MET A 28 9.80 -0.76 15.04
CA MET A 28 8.53 -0.05 14.88
C MET A 28 8.73 1.07 13.87
N LEU A 29 8.24 0.87 12.64
CA LEU A 29 8.26 1.84 11.55
C LEU A 29 7.19 2.91 11.82
N ILE A 30 7.63 4.14 12.06
CA ILE A 30 6.77 5.26 12.42
C ILE A 30 6.84 6.30 11.31
N GLY A 31 5.74 6.51 10.62
CA GLY A 31 5.64 7.48 9.53
C GLY A 31 4.22 7.60 9.04
N GLU A 32 3.94 8.66 8.28
CA GLU A 32 2.61 8.93 7.74
C GLU A 32 2.19 7.84 6.73
N PRO A 33 0.88 7.69 6.43
CA PRO A 33 0.43 6.80 5.37
C PRO A 33 1.07 7.17 4.02
N GLY A 34 1.35 6.17 3.18
CA GLY A 34 1.90 6.39 1.84
C GLY A 34 3.43 6.58 1.76
N VAL A 35 4.15 6.80 2.87
CA VAL A 35 5.62 7.03 2.83
C VAL A 35 6.46 5.79 2.48
N GLY A 36 5.85 4.61 2.30
CA GLY A 36 6.55 3.37 1.95
C GLY A 36 7.03 2.53 3.14
N LYS A 37 6.27 2.49 4.25
CA LYS A 37 6.58 1.60 5.40
C LYS A 37 6.59 0.12 5.00
N THR A 38 5.60 -0.32 4.23
CA THR A 38 5.51 -1.69 3.69
C THR A 38 6.67 -2.01 2.75
N ALA A 39 7.08 -1.04 1.92
CA ALA A 39 8.23 -1.20 1.02
C ALA A 39 9.55 -1.51 1.77
N ILE A 40 9.71 -1.06 3.01
CA ILE A 40 10.89 -1.41 3.84
C ILE A 40 10.86 -2.90 4.21
N ALA A 41 9.70 -3.45 4.58
CA ALA A 41 9.56 -4.88 4.88
C ALA A 41 9.75 -5.74 3.62
N GLU A 42 9.22 -5.30 2.48
CA GLU A 42 9.46 -5.94 1.19
C GLU A 42 10.92 -5.89 0.77
N GLY A 43 11.59 -4.75 0.99
CA GLY A 43 13.00 -4.56 0.68
C GLY A 43 13.90 -5.45 1.54
N LEU A 44 13.54 -5.60 2.83
CA LEU A 44 14.19 -6.59 3.68
C LEU A 44 13.98 -8.02 3.17
N SER A 45 12.76 -8.38 2.74
CA SER A 45 12.47 -9.69 2.16
C SER A 45 13.34 -9.97 0.93
N GLN A 46 13.48 -8.98 0.03
CA GLN A 46 14.35 -9.07 -1.13
C GLN A 46 15.82 -9.26 -0.75
N ARG A 47 16.31 -8.57 0.28
CA ARG A 47 17.68 -8.75 0.78
C ARG A 47 17.90 -10.13 1.40
N ILE A 48 16.95 -10.66 2.16
CA ILE A 48 17.03 -12.02 2.71
C ILE A 48 17.16 -13.05 1.58
N ILE A 49 16.33 -12.94 0.53
CA ILE A 49 16.39 -13.82 -0.64
C ILE A 49 17.73 -13.73 -1.37
N ARG A 50 18.28 -12.53 -1.50
CA ARG A 50 19.61 -12.31 -2.12
C ARG A 50 20.78 -12.74 -1.24
N GLY A 51 20.53 -13.05 0.04
CA GLY A 51 21.58 -13.34 1.02
C GLY A 51 22.35 -12.10 1.49
N ASP A 52 21.89 -10.89 1.17
CA ASP A 52 22.47 -9.62 1.61
C ASP A 52 21.95 -9.22 3.00
N VAL A 53 22.11 -10.14 3.96
CA VAL A 53 21.69 -9.98 5.35
C VAL A 53 22.67 -10.69 6.30
N PRO A 54 22.76 -10.27 7.57
CA PRO A 54 23.51 -11.01 8.59
C PRO A 54 23.06 -12.48 8.70
N GLU A 55 23.97 -13.37 9.12
CA GLU A 55 23.70 -14.81 9.28
C GLU A 55 22.41 -15.09 10.06
N GLY A 56 22.18 -14.34 11.15
CA GLY A 56 20.99 -14.49 11.99
C GLY A 56 19.67 -14.18 11.29
N LEU A 57 19.66 -13.53 10.11
CA LEU A 57 18.47 -13.24 9.32
C LEU A 57 18.36 -14.07 8.04
N LYS A 58 19.38 -14.86 7.70
CA LYS A 58 19.34 -15.73 6.53
C LYS A 58 18.22 -16.76 6.66
N ASN A 59 17.62 -17.10 5.52
CA ASN A 59 16.52 -18.08 5.40
C ASN A 59 15.26 -17.78 6.24
N LYS A 60 15.16 -16.61 6.90
CA LYS A 60 13.93 -16.21 7.56
C LYS A 60 12.87 -15.82 6.53
N ARG A 61 11.61 -16.04 6.88
CA ARG A 61 10.46 -15.62 6.08
C ARG A 61 9.84 -14.39 6.71
N ILE A 62 9.47 -13.41 5.90
CA ILE A 62 8.63 -12.29 6.34
C ILE A 62 7.19 -12.61 5.96
N ILE A 63 6.28 -12.58 6.93
CA ILE A 63 4.87 -12.85 6.73
C ILE A 63 4.07 -11.62 7.13
N VAL A 64 3.20 -11.14 6.25
CA VAL A 64 2.30 -10.03 6.54
C VAL A 64 1.08 -10.55 7.29
N LEU A 65 0.78 -9.93 8.44
CA LEU A 65 -0.42 -10.18 9.21
C LEU A 65 -1.53 -9.23 8.76
N ASP A 66 -2.46 -9.73 7.94
CA ASP A 66 -3.63 -8.97 7.51
C ASP A 66 -4.77 -9.10 8.53
N ILE A 67 -4.92 -8.06 9.34
CA ILE A 67 -5.95 -7.97 10.39
C ILE A 67 -7.34 -7.88 9.76
N SER A 68 -7.49 -7.15 8.65
CA SER A 68 -8.77 -6.96 7.96
C SER A 68 -9.32 -8.29 7.47
N SER A 69 -8.47 -9.14 6.89
CA SER A 69 -8.87 -10.50 6.48
C SER A 69 -9.22 -11.41 7.67
N MET A 70 -8.60 -11.22 8.83
CA MET A 70 -8.92 -12.00 10.03
C MET A 70 -10.27 -11.63 10.63
N VAL A 71 -10.63 -10.34 10.59
CA VAL A 71 -11.94 -9.83 11.03
C VAL A 71 -13.03 -10.15 10.01
N ALA A 72 -12.69 -10.14 8.71
CA ALA A 72 -13.61 -10.51 7.65
C ALA A 72 -14.14 -11.95 7.84
N GLY A 73 -15.47 -12.08 7.88
CA GLY A 73 -16.14 -13.36 8.07
C GLY A 73 -16.07 -13.93 9.49
N ALA A 74 -15.54 -13.20 10.47
CA ALA A 74 -15.71 -13.55 11.88
C ALA A 74 -17.11 -13.10 12.33
N LYS A 75 -17.98 -14.04 12.69
CA LYS A 75 -19.34 -13.72 13.17
C LYS A 75 -19.33 -13.21 14.61
N TYR A 76 -18.30 -13.58 15.37
CA TYR A 76 -18.12 -13.25 16.78
C TYR A 76 -16.65 -12.94 17.07
N ARG A 77 -16.39 -12.10 18.09
CA ARG A 77 -15.02 -11.72 18.50
C ARG A 77 -14.10 -12.92 18.80
N GLY A 78 -14.65 -13.99 19.38
CA GLY A 78 -13.88 -15.20 19.70
C GLY A 78 -13.26 -15.88 18.49
N GLU A 79 -13.93 -15.85 17.32
CA GLU A 79 -13.38 -16.45 16.09
C GLU A 79 -12.13 -15.72 15.61
N PHE A 80 -12.09 -14.39 15.73
CA PHE A 80 -10.89 -13.61 15.44
C PHE A 80 -9.76 -13.96 16.41
N GLU A 81 -10.05 -14.04 17.70
CA GLU A 81 -9.04 -14.41 18.70
C GLU A 81 -8.47 -15.79 18.42
N ASP A 82 -9.31 -16.77 18.07
CA ASP A 82 -8.83 -18.13 17.79
C ASP A 82 -8.00 -18.19 16.51
N ARG A 83 -8.34 -17.41 15.46
CA ARG A 83 -7.50 -17.23 14.27
C ARG A 83 -6.14 -16.63 14.63
N LEU A 84 -6.12 -15.57 15.46
CA LEU A 84 -4.88 -14.93 15.87
C LEU A 84 -4.02 -15.87 16.75
N LYS A 85 -4.64 -16.65 17.65
CA LYS A 85 -3.93 -17.68 18.42
C LYS A 85 -3.29 -18.72 17.50
N ALA A 86 -4.00 -19.18 16.48
CA ALA A 86 -3.47 -20.13 15.52
C ALA A 86 -2.23 -19.58 14.79
N VAL A 87 -2.28 -18.32 14.35
CA VAL A 87 -1.11 -17.67 13.71
C VAL A 87 0.05 -17.50 14.68
N LEU A 88 -0.20 -17.05 15.91
CA LEU A 88 0.86 -16.93 16.93
C LEU A 88 1.51 -18.27 17.24
N LYS A 89 0.71 -19.35 17.27
CA LYS A 89 1.19 -20.71 17.47
C LYS A 89 2.10 -21.15 16.33
N GLU A 90 1.70 -20.93 15.07
CA GLU A 90 2.53 -21.26 13.90
C GLU A 90 3.85 -20.47 13.91
N VAL A 91 3.82 -19.19 14.28
CA VAL A 91 5.03 -18.38 14.42
C VAL A 91 5.95 -18.93 15.51
N GLN A 92 5.39 -19.34 16.65
CA GLN A 92 6.15 -19.96 17.74
C GLN A 92 6.76 -21.30 17.33
N GLU A 93 5.99 -22.16 16.65
CA GLU A 93 6.44 -23.45 16.12
C GLU A 93 7.53 -23.30 15.04
N SER A 94 7.65 -22.11 14.43
CA SER A 94 8.74 -21.82 13.48
C SER A 94 10.10 -21.58 14.12
N GLU A 95 10.20 -21.57 15.45
CA GLU A 95 11.43 -21.38 16.23
C GLU A 95 12.27 -20.18 15.77
N GLY A 96 11.58 -19.07 15.46
CA GLY A 96 12.20 -17.84 14.98
C GLY A 96 12.49 -17.81 13.48
N GLY A 97 12.07 -18.81 12.70
CA GLY A 97 12.16 -18.79 11.24
C GLY A 97 11.24 -17.75 10.57
N ILE A 98 10.25 -17.22 11.29
CA ILE A 98 9.28 -16.23 10.80
C ILE A 98 9.49 -14.87 11.48
N ILE A 99 9.46 -13.81 10.68
CA ILE A 99 9.32 -12.42 11.12
C ILE A 99 7.94 -11.95 10.65
N VAL A 100 7.12 -11.47 11.58
CA VAL A 100 5.77 -10.99 11.25
C VAL A 100 5.81 -9.50 10.94
N PHE A 101 5.31 -9.07 9.80
CA PHE A 101 5.04 -7.66 9.50
C PHE A 101 3.59 -7.36 9.87
N ILE A 102 3.38 -6.37 10.75
CA ILE A 102 2.05 -5.94 11.19
C ILE A 102 1.89 -4.47 10.81
N ASP A 103 1.16 -4.22 9.73
CA ASP A 103 0.74 -2.85 9.41
C ASP A 103 -0.37 -2.39 10.34
N GLU A 104 -0.44 -1.09 10.57
CA GLU A 104 -1.39 -0.47 11.51
C GLU A 104 -1.45 -1.18 12.87
N ILE A 105 -0.31 -1.56 13.45
CA ILE A 105 -0.23 -2.37 14.68
C ILE A 105 -1.00 -1.76 15.87
N HIS A 106 -1.23 -0.45 15.86
CA HIS A 106 -2.04 0.24 16.86
C HIS A 106 -3.50 -0.24 16.88
N THR A 107 -4.02 -0.80 15.79
CA THR A 107 -5.38 -1.38 15.73
C THR A 107 -5.53 -2.60 16.65
N LEU A 108 -4.46 -3.38 16.86
CA LEU A 108 -4.43 -4.54 17.77
C LEU A 108 -4.30 -4.13 19.25
N VAL A 109 -3.88 -2.90 19.52
CA VAL A 109 -3.50 -2.43 20.87
C VAL A 109 -4.43 -1.34 21.41
N GLY A 110 -4.96 -0.50 20.54
CA GLY A 110 -5.70 0.72 20.87
C GLY A 110 -7.21 0.64 20.66
N ALA A 111 -7.69 -0.51 20.19
CA ALA A 111 -9.09 -0.77 19.84
C ALA A 111 -10.07 -0.66 21.02
N GLY A 112 -9.65 -0.93 22.26
CA GLY A 112 -10.57 -1.05 23.41
C GLY A 112 -11.41 0.17 23.79
N ALA A 113 -11.22 1.33 23.16
CA ALA A 113 -11.99 2.56 23.45
C ALA A 113 -13.24 2.76 22.57
N ALA A 114 -13.40 2.00 21.48
CA ALA A 114 -14.60 2.06 20.63
C ALA A 114 -15.42 0.78 20.83
N GLU A 115 -16.73 0.92 21.07
CA GLU A 115 -17.67 -0.21 21.14
C GLU A 115 -17.58 -1.06 19.86
N GLY A 116 -16.84 -2.16 19.91
CA GLY A 116 -16.67 -3.03 18.74
C GLY A 116 -15.26 -3.58 18.57
N ALA A 117 -14.24 -2.81 18.93
CA ALA A 117 -12.90 -3.11 18.48
C ALA A 117 -12.18 -4.09 19.43
N ILE A 118 -11.41 -5.00 18.83
CA ILE A 118 -10.81 -6.16 19.49
C ILE A 118 -9.44 -5.76 20.04
N ASP A 119 -9.29 -5.72 21.37
CA ASP A 119 -7.99 -5.54 22.02
C ASP A 119 -7.24 -6.88 22.08
N ALA A 120 -6.41 -7.12 21.07
CA ALA A 120 -5.57 -8.30 20.97
C ALA A 120 -4.21 -8.12 21.69
N SER A 121 -3.97 -6.98 22.35
CA SER A 121 -2.67 -6.69 22.98
C SER A 121 -2.28 -7.73 24.02
N ASN A 122 -3.25 -8.27 24.76
CA ASN A 122 -3.03 -9.30 25.76
C ASN A 122 -2.55 -10.63 25.18
N MET A 123 -2.82 -10.88 23.89
CA MET A 123 -2.33 -12.08 23.19
C MET A 123 -0.91 -11.90 22.67
N LEU A 124 -0.56 -10.69 22.22
CA LEU A 124 0.76 -10.37 21.68
C LEU A 124 1.82 -10.19 22.78
N LYS A 125 1.46 -9.51 23.88
CA LYS A 125 2.37 -9.17 24.97
C LYS A 125 3.16 -10.36 25.53
N PRO A 126 2.56 -11.54 25.81
CA PRO A 126 3.30 -12.70 26.30
C PRO A 126 4.33 -13.23 25.29
N ALA A 127 3.96 -13.34 24.01
CA ALA A 127 4.86 -13.83 22.97
C ALA A 127 6.04 -12.88 22.73
N LEU A 128 5.78 -11.56 22.73
CA LEU A 128 6.82 -10.53 22.70
C LEU A 128 7.68 -10.55 23.98
N ALA A 129 7.07 -10.81 25.14
CA ALA A 129 7.78 -10.85 26.41
C ALA A 129 8.80 -11.99 26.47
N ARG A 130 8.43 -13.16 25.95
CA ARG A 130 9.26 -14.36 25.87
C ARG A 130 10.24 -14.37 24.70
N GLY A 131 10.09 -13.47 23.72
CA GLY A 131 10.93 -13.42 22.52
C GLY A 131 10.58 -14.50 21.49
N GLU A 132 9.40 -15.10 21.60
CA GLU A 132 8.87 -16.10 20.66
C GLU A 132 8.32 -15.43 19.38
N LEU A 133 7.87 -14.18 19.50
CA LEU A 133 7.40 -13.37 18.39
C LEU A 133 8.43 -12.32 18.01
N HIS A 134 9.00 -12.45 16.80
CA HIS A 134 9.76 -11.39 16.14
C HIS A 134 8.85 -10.70 15.14
N CYS A 135 8.71 -9.38 15.25
CA CYS A 135 7.87 -8.63 14.33
C CYS A 135 8.45 -7.26 13.97
N ILE A 136 7.98 -6.76 12.83
CA ILE A 136 8.14 -5.38 12.36
C ILE A 136 6.74 -4.76 12.44
N GLY A 137 6.54 -3.81 13.34
CA GLY A 137 5.30 -3.05 13.43
C GLY A 137 5.36 -1.80 12.57
N ALA A 138 4.24 -1.38 11.98
CA ALA A 138 4.12 -0.10 11.31
C ALA A 138 2.91 0.70 11.83
N THR A 139 3.07 2.02 11.99
CA THR A 139 2.01 2.91 12.50
C THR A 139 2.33 4.38 12.20
N THR A 140 1.35 5.28 12.35
CA THR A 140 1.63 6.73 12.34
C THR A 140 2.23 7.22 13.66
N LEU A 141 2.87 8.39 13.64
CA LEU A 141 3.42 9.02 14.83
C LEU A 141 2.34 9.30 15.90
N ARG A 142 1.16 9.73 15.46
CA ARG A 142 0.03 10.03 16.34
C ARG A 142 -0.42 8.79 17.10
N GLU A 143 -0.63 7.67 16.41
CA GLU A 143 -1.04 6.42 17.04
C GLU A 143 0.06 5.82 17.91
N TYR A 144 1.32 5.91 17.49
CA TYR A 144 2.45 5.47 18.31
C TYR A 144 2.45 6.15 19.68
N LYS A 145 2.37 7.49 19.70
CA LYS A 145 2.31 8.27 20.95
C LYS A 145 1.07 7.98 21.80
N LYS A 146 -0.06 7.67 21.14
CA LYS A 146 -1.34 7.45 21.83
C LYS A 146 -1.42 6.06 22.46
N TYR A 147 -0.95 5.02 21.77
CA TYR A 147 -1.23 3.62 22.12
C TYR A 147 0.02 2.79 22.45
N ILE A 148 1.15 3.03 21.78
CA ILE A 148 2.34 2.17 21.93
C ILE A 148 3.32 2.73 22.96
N GLU A 149 3.63 4.03 22.88
CA GLU A 149 4.58 4.70 23.79
C GLU A 149 4.09 4.71 25.25
N LYS A 150 2.76 4.77 25.45
CA LYS A 150 2.15 4.73 26.79
C LYS A 150 2.11 3.32 27.40
N ASP A 151 2.24 2.28 26.59
CA ASP A 151 2.22 0.89 27.06
C ASP A 151 3.64 0.41 27.38
N ALA A 152 3.95 0.34 28.69
CA ALA A 152 5.28 0.00 29.17
C ALA A 152 5.74 -1.44 28.82
N ALA A 153 4.83 -2.35 28.43
CA ALA A 153 5.21 -3.68 27.96
C ALA A 153 5.66 -3.63 26.49
N LEU A 154 4.93 -2.90 25.64
CA LEU A 154 5.26 -2.75 24.22
C LEU A 154 6.47 -1.83 24.00
N GLU A 155 6.56 -0.72 24.72
CA GLU A 155 7.68 0.24 24.63
C GLU A 155 9.05 -0.41 24.94
N ARG A 156 9.05 -1.45 25.79
CA ARG A 156 10.25 -2.24 26.13
C ARG A 156 10.60 -3.32 25.10
N ARG A 157 9.73 -3.58 24.13
CA ARG A 157 9.92 -4.63 23.11
C ARG A 157 10.16 -4.06 21.72
N PHE A 158 9.66 -2.86 21.47
CA PHE A 158 9.85 -2.16 20.21
C PHE A 158 10.97 -1.12 20.26
N GLN A 159 11.63 -0.94 19.12
CA GLN A 159 12.55 0.16 18.87
C GLN A 159 11.98 1.04 17.75
N PRO A 160 11.70 2.33 18.00
CA PRO A 160 11.18 3.24 16.98
C PRO A 160 12.19 3.48 15.86
N VAL A 161 11.69 3.50 14.63
CA VAL A 161 12.39 3.86 13.38
C VAL A 161 11.52 4.87 12.65
N LEU A 162 11.94 6.13 12.63
CA LEU A 162 11.20 7.20 11.95
C LEU A 162 11.40 7.10 10.44
N ILE A 163 10.30 6.94 9.72
CA ILE A 163 10.25 6.88 8.27
C ILE A 163 9.74 8.22 7.76
N LYS A 164 10.62 8.96 7.10
CA LYS A 164 10.29 10.26 6.54
C LYS A 164 9.77 10.12 5.12
N GLU A 165 8.94 11.06 4.73
CA GLU A 165 8.61 11.30 3.33
C GLU A 165 9.91 11.49 2.51
N PRO A 166 10.06 10.83 1.35
CA PRO A 166 11.19 11.04 0.45
C PRO A 166 11.11 12.42 -0.20
N SER A 167 12.24 12.93 -0.69
CA SER A 167 12.23 14.17 -1.47
C SER A 167 11.56 13.96 -2.84
N ALA A 168 11.24 15.07 -3.53
CA ALA A 168 10.78 14.99 -4.92
C ALA A 168 11.81 14.29 -5.83
N GLU A 169 13.11 14.52 -5.61
CA GLU A 169 14.19 13.86 -6.36
C GLU A 169 14.24 12.36 -6.10
N ASP A 170 14.16 11.94 -4.83
CA ASP A 170 14.09 10.53 -4.45
C ASP A 170 12.84 9.86 -5.03
N THR A 171 11.71 10.57 -5.03
CA THR A 171 10.45 10.10 -5.62
C THR A 171 10.59 9.88 -7.12
N ILE A 172 11.26 10.76 -7.85
CA ILE A 172 11.54 10.57 -9.28
C ILE A 172 12.33 9.28 -9.50
N ALA A 173 13.33 9.00 -8.66
CA ALA A 173 14.09 7.75 -8.74
C ALA A 173 13.21 6.52 -8.48
N ILE A 174 12.32 6.59 -7.47
CA ILE A 174 11.33 5.54 -7.18
C ILE A 174 10.43 5.29 -8.38
N LEU A 175 9.82 6.36 -8.94
CA LEU A 175 8.96 6.29 -10.11
C LEU A 175 9.67 5.70 -11.32
N ARG A 176 10.95 6.06 -11.56
CA ARG A 176 11.76 5.48 -12.64
C ARG A 176 11.95 3.98 -12.47
N GLY A 177 12.15 3.50 -11.24
CA GLY A 177 12.28 2.08 -10.95
C GLY A 177 10.96 1.30 -11.07
N LEU A 178 9.82 1.95 -10.86
CA LEU A 178 8.49 1.36 -11.02
C LEU A 178 7.96 1.46 -12.46
N LYS A 179 8.52 2.37 -13.27
CA LYS A 179 8.07 2.70 -14.63
C LYS A 179 7.74 1.48 -15.48
N GLU A 180 8.67 0.52 -15.60
CA GLU A 180 8.51 -0.65 -16.47
C GLU A 180 7.27 -1.48 -16.09
N ARG A 181 6.97 -1.59 -14.79
CA ARG A 181 5.80 -2.34 -14.33
C ARG A 181 4.49 -1.66 -14.68
N TYR A 182 4.41 -0.34 -14.53
CA TYR A 182 3.23 0.43 -14.93
C TYR A 182 3.05 0.44 -16.45
N GLU A 183 4.14 0.56 -17.22
CA GLU A 183 4.09 0.44 -18.69
C GLU A 183 3.53 -0.92 -19.14
N VAL A 184 3.99 -2.01 -18.51
CA VAL A 184 3.50 -3.37 -18.82
C VAL A 184 2.06 -3.56 -18.37
N HIS A 185 1.71 -3.07 -17.17
CA HIS A 185 0.37 -3.22 -16.62
C HIS A 185 -0.70 -2.52 -17.47
N HIS A 186 -0.44 -1.27 -17.86
CA HIS A 186 -1.38 -0.46 -18.64
C HIS A 186 -1.21 -0.62 -20.16
N GLY A 187 -0.11 -1.20 -20.62
CA GLY A 187 0.20 -1.31 -22.05
C GLY A 187 0.45 0.04 -22.72
N VAL A 188 1.02 1.00 -21.99
CA VAL A 188 1.36 2.36 -22.48
C VAL A 188 2.85 2.66 -22.28
N LYS A 189 3.33 3.73 -22.90
CA LYS A 189 4.69 4.24 -22.69
C LYS A 189 4.67 5.52 -21.86
N ILE A 190 5.47 5.55 -20.80
CA ILE A 190 5.52 6.66 -19.85
C ILE A 190 6.80 7.46 -20.10
N LYS A 191 6.67 8.74 -20.44
CA LYS A 191 7.84 9.61 -20.64
C LYS A 191 8.49 9.94 -19.30
N ASP A 192 9.83 10.08 -19.28
CA ASP A 192 10.54 10.47 -18.06
C ASP A 192 10.08 11.85 -17.54
N SER A 193 9.78 12.78 -18.47
CA SER A 193 9.20 14.08 -18.15
C SER A 193 7.86 13.99 -17.42
N ALA A 194 7.07 12.94 -17.66
CA ALA A 194 5.81 12.71 -16.96
C ALA A 194 6.05 12.28 -15.50
N LEU A 195 7.08 11.45 -15.25
CA LEU A 195 7.46 11.06 -13.89
C LEU A 195 7.95 12.26 -13.07
N ILE A 196 8.77 13.11 -13.70
CA ILE A 196 9.24 14.36 -13.10
C ILE A 196 8.06 15.27 -12.77
N ALA A 197 7.13 15.45 -13.72
CA ALA A 197 5.95 16.26 -13.50
C ALA A 197 5.06 15.71 -12.38
N ALA A 198 4.81 14.39 -12.35
CA ALA A 198 4.02 13.75 -11.31
C ALA A 198 4.61 13.98 -9.91
N ALA A 199 5.93 13.80 -9.75
CA ALA A 199 6.59 14.05 -8.46
C ALA A 199 6.51 15.52 -8.03
N ILE A 200 6.85 16.47 -8.92
CA ILE A 200 6.90 17.90 -8.57
C ILE A 200 5.49 18.49 -8.35
N LEU A 201 4.53 18.11 -9.19
CA LEU A 201 3.17 18.67 -9.12
C LEU A 201 2.39 18.07 -7.95
N SER A 202 2.50 16.76 -7.70
CA SER A 202 1.86 16.15 -6.52
C SER A 202 2.44 16.71 -5.21
N ASP A 203 3.75 16.93 -5.14
CA ASP A 203 4.39 17.55 -3.99
C ASP A 203 3.84 18.96 -3.72
N ARG A 204 3.69 19.76 -4.77
CA ARG A 204 3.23 21.14 -4.68
C ARG A 204 1.74 21.30 -4.39
N TYR A 205 0.89 20.50 -5.03
CA TYR A 205 -0.56 20.75 -5.07
C TYR A 205 -1.39 19.79 -4.22
N ILE A 206 -0.87 18.61 -3.87
CA ILE A 206 -1.56 17.63 -3.02
C ILE A 206 -0.89 17.64 -1.65
N SER A 207 -1.42 18.44 -0.72
CA SER A 207 -0.81 18.72 0.59
C SER A 207 -1.31 17.82 1.72
N ASP A 208 -2.40 17.09 1.52
CA ASP A 208 -3.01 16.17 2.48
C ASP A 208 -2.49 14.73 2.39
N ARG A 209 -1.66 14.44 1.37
CA ARG A 209 -1.00 13.14 1.15
C ARG A 209 0.52 13.31 1.06
N PHE A 210 1.22 12.20 1.24
CA PHE A 210 2.68 12.15 1.30
C PHE A 210 3.27 11.40 0.11
N LEU A 211 4.46 11.81 -0.32
CA LEU A 211 5.29 11.08 -1.26
C LEU A 211 5.77 9.74 -0.64
N PRO A 212 6.05 8.71 -1.47
CA PRO A 212 5.91 8.70 -2.92
C PRO A 212 4.49 8.36 -3.41
N ASP A 213 3.58 7.95 -2.51
CA ASP A 213 2.25 7.41 -2.83
C ASP A 213 1.43 8.31 -3.74
N LYS A 214 1.27 9.59 -3.41
CA LYS A 214 0.51 10.55 -4.24
C LYS A 214 1.06 10.70 -5.67
N ALA A 215 2.37 10.55 -5.86
CA ALA A 215 2.99 10.67 -7.18
C ALA A 215 2.82 9.38 -7.98
N ILE A 216 2.89 8.22 -7.31
CA ILE A 216 2.62 6.91 -7.91
C ILE A 216 1.18 6.85 -8.42
N ASP A 217 0.24 7.29 -7.59
CA ASP A 217 -1.20 7.36 -7.90
C ASP A 217 -1.48 8.22 -9.14
N LEU A 218 -0.88 9.42 -9.24
CA LEU A 218 -1.01 10.26 -10.44
C LEU A 218 -0.47 9.58 -11.71
N VAL A 219 0.64 8.85 -11.63
CA VAL A 219 1.19 8.12 -12.78
C VAL A 219 0.26 6.98 -13.19
N ASP A 220 -0.28 6.25 -12.21
CA ASP A 220 -1.21 5.15 -12.42
C ASP A 220 -2.51 5.62 -13.08
N GLU A 221 -3.14 6.66 -12.52
CA GLU A 221 -4.37 7.27 -13.04
C GLU A 221 -4.17 7.84 -14.45
N SER A 222 -3.05 8.53 -14.70
CA SER A 222 -2.72 9.06 -16.03
C SER A 222 -2.52 7.95 -17.06
N ALA A 223 -1.88 6.85 -16.68
CA ALA A 223 -1.65 5.71 -17.56
C ALA A 223 -2.96 4.97 -17.86
N ALA A 224 -3.83 4.81 -16.87
CA ALA A 224 -5.16 4.23 -17.04
C ALA A 224 -6.04 5.09 -17.95
N SER A 225 -6.04 6.42 -17.76
CA SER A 225 -6.77 7.36 -18.62
C SER A 225 -6.34 7.23 -20.08
N LEU A 226 -5.04 7.24 -20.35
CA LEU A 226 -4.51 7.07 -21.71
C LEU A 226 -4.89 5.70 -22.30
N ARG A 227 -4.88 4.64 -21.48
CA ARG A 227 -5.27 3.31 -21.94
C ARG A 227 -6.74 3.27 -22.37
N ILE A 228 -7.63 3.91 -21.60
CA ILE A 228 -9.04 4.05 -21.94
C ILE A 228 -9.18 4.81 -23.27
N GLU A 229 -8.47 5.90 -23.46
CA GLU A 229 -8.49 6.67 -24.72
C GLU A 229 -8.02 5.84 -25.93
N ILE A 230 -7.02 4.98 -25.76
CA ILE A 230 -6.51 4.10 -26.82
C ILE A 230 -7.54 3.01 -27.18
N ASP A 231 -8.20 2.43 -26.19
CA ASP A 231 -9.19 1.35 -26.39
C ASP A 231 -10.57 1.90 -26.82
N SER A 232 -10.82 3.19 -26.61
CA SER A 232 -12.07 3.86 -26.96
C SER A 232 -12.03 4.43 -28.37
N MET A 233 -13.20 4.59 -28.98
CA MET A 233 -13.32 5.42 -30.16
C MET A 233 -12.94 6.86 -29.77
N PRO A 234 -12.10 7.56 -30.55
CA PRO A 234 -11.77 8.95 -30.27
C PRO A 234 -13.04 9.76 -30.06
N ILE A 235 -13.08 10.59 -29.01
CA ILE A 235 -14.28 11.35 -28.62
C ILE A 235 -14.83 12.14 -29.82
N GLU A 236 -13.94 12.74 -30.59
CA GLU A 236 -14.27 13.49 -31.81
C GLU A 236 -15.00 12.63 -32.86
N ILE A 237 -14.65 11.34 -32.96
CA ILE A 237 -15.31 10.39 -33.87
C ILE A 237 -16.64 9.89 -33.28
N ASP A 238 -16.68 9.55 -31.99
CA ASP A 238 -17.92 9.13 -31.30
C ASP A 238 -18.99 10.25 -31.35
N GLU A 239 -18.60 11.51 -31.16
CA GLU A 239 -19.50 12.66 -31.29
C GLU A 239 -20.08 12.79 -32.71
N VAL A 240 -19.24 12.61 -33.74
CA VAL A 240 -19.66 12.67 -35.13
C VAL A 240 -20.57 11.48 -35.48
N GLU A 241 -20.24 10.26 -35.06
CA GLU A 241 -21.06 9.07 -35.28
C GLU A 241 -22.43 9.19 -34.62
N ARG A 242 -22.50 9.65 -33.37
CA ARG A 242 -23.78 9.91 -32.70
C ARG A 242 -24.63 10.93 -33.45
N LYS A 243 -24.00 11.98 -33.98
CA LYS A 243 -24.70 13.01 -34.77
C LYS A 243 -25.18 12.45 -36.11
N ILE A 244 -24.40 11.60 -36.77
CA ILE A 244 -24.82 10.90 -37.99
C ILE A 244 -26.04 10.01 -37.70
N ILE A 245 -25.98 9.20 -36.64
CA ILE A 245 -27.09 8.32 -36.24
C ILE A 245 -28.35 9.14 -35.96
N GLN A 246 -28.23 10.25 -35.22
CA GLN A 246 -29.37 11.14 -34.94
C GLN A 246 -29.99 11.71 -36.22
N LEU A 247 -29.17 12.22 -37.13
CA LEU A 247 -29.64 12.76 -38.42
C LEU A 247 -30.24 11.69 -39.33
N GLU A 248 -29.73 10.45 -39.29
CA GLU A 248 -30.32 9.32 -40.02
C GLU A 248 -31.70 8.94 -39.48
N ILE A 249 -31.86 8.93 -38.15
CA ILE A 249 -33.16 8.70 -37.51
C ILE A 249 -34.16 9.78 -37.93
N GLU A 250 -33.76 11.06 -37.87
CA GLU A 250 -34.58 12.19 -38.32
C GLU A 250 -34.97 12.05 -39.80
N LYS A 251 -34.01 11.72 -40.67
CA LYS A 251 -34.23 11.51 -42.10
C LYS A 251 -35.20 10.35 -42.38
N GLN A 252 -35.10 9.24 -41.63
CA GLN A 252 -36.00 8.10 -41.78
C GLN A 252 -37.41 8.39 -41.26
N ALA A 253 -37.54 9.18 -40.19
CA ALA A 253 -38.82 9.65 -39.70
C ALA A 253 -39.52 10.55 -40.73
N LEU A 254 -38.80 11.53 -41.28
CA LEU A 254 -39.31 12.45 -42.30
C LEU A 254 -39.71 11.73 -43.60
N LYS A 255 -39.00 10.67 -44.00
CA LYS A 255 -39.37 9.84 -45.17
C LYS A 255 -40.69 9.07 -45.00
N LYS A 256 -41.10 8.77 -43.76
CA LYS A 256 -42.36 8.07 -43.47
C LYS A 256 -43.55 9.03 -43.38
N ASP A 257 -43.31 10.33 -43.19
CA ASP A 257 -44.33 11.37 -43.22
C ASP A 257 -44.62 11.82 -44.66
N LYS A 258 -45.90 11.83 -45.05
CA LYS A 258 -46.38 12.21 -46.41
C LYS A 258 -46.93 13.64 -46.46
N ASP A 259 -46.56 14.49 -45.51
CA ASP A 259 -47.08 15.84 -45.41
C ASP A 259 -46.21 16.85 -46.20
N THR A 260 -46.82 17.82 -46.87
CA THR A 260 -46.15 18.75 -47.80
C THR A 260 -45.11 19.65 -47.13
N SER A 261 -45.20 19.86 -45.80
CA SER A 261 -44.20 20.61 -45.02
C SER A 261 -42.92 19.82 -44.71
N SER A 262 -42.97 18.49 -44.78
CA SER A 262 -41.82 17.60 -44.51
C SER A 262 -40.84 17.54 -45.68
N GLN A 263 -41.27 17.95 -46.89
CA GLN A 263 -40.41 18.00 -48.10
C GLN A 263 -39.48 19.22 -48.14
N GLU A 264 -39.78 20.31 -47.42
CA GLU A 264 -38.92 21.51 -47.38
C GLU A 264 -37.75 21.40 -46.38
N ARG A 265 -37.78 20.43 -45.46
CA ARG A 265 -36.73 20.20 -44.43
C ARG A 265 -35.74 19.08 -44.78
N LEU A 266 -35.89 18.48 -45.96
CA LEU A 266 -35.16 17.29 -46.40
C LEU A 266 -33.85 17.65 -47.12
#